data_AF-A0A7V8CR42-F1
#
_entry.id   AF-A0A7V8CR42-F1
#
_cell.length_a   1.000
_cell.length_b   1.000
_cell.length_c   1.000
_cell.angle_alpha   90.00
_cell.angle_beta   90.00
_cell.angle_gamma   90.00
#
_symmetry.space_group_name_H-M   'P 1'
#
loop_
_entity.id
_entity.type
_entity.pdbx_description
1 polymer ?
#
loop_
_entity_poly.entity_id
_entity_poly.type
_entity_poly.pdbx_seq_one_letter_code
_entity_poly.pdbx_strand_id
1 'polypeptide(L)'
;MFNLEIKMITLSKVPALLLMSTVFATGTAQADVLDLSGLVGNANLYSLHNIVVGNNSIGGGIAAAGNISVSSHSVGTGAYGNYSVIAGNNFNYSNGSLAGGYYAGGTATISSNINLPNTPASAAPAMSFASTSSEVVKTSSAIGALAATGNARILNPYAPQQVTLSSGAGGAKSVEVFNMTASQFASINNLQSTLDSSITKSLIFNVSGNASWGNMGMGVLGGYNVLFNFTDATSVNFNGIQVLGSVLAPNALISGGNGGITGTVVAGDWNSTLTLGNKAFVASDVAGFVSAVPEPETYAMLLAGLGLVGFAARRRKNKAAAA
;
A
#
# COMPACT_ATOMS: atom_id res chain seq x y z
N MET A 1 53.72 20.44 -80.07
CA MET A 1 54.94 19.65 -79.76
C MET A 1 54.84 19.23 -78.30
N PHE A 2 54.72 17.92 -78.02
CA PHE A 2 54.87 17.24 -76.71
C PHE A 2 53.87 17.62 -75.58
N ASN A 3 53.41 16.79 -74.64
CA ASN A 3 53.37 15.34 -74.37
C ASN A 3 52.41 15.13 -73.15
N LEU A 4 51.84 13.92 -73.00
CA LEU A 4 51.62 13.08 -71.79
C LEU A 4 51.92 13.68 -70.37
N GLU A 5 51.30 13.36 -69.22
CA GLU A 5 50.68 12.13 -68.70
C GLU A 5 50.06 12.35 -67.27
N ILE A 6 48.94 11.66 -66.98
CA ILE A 6 48.48 10.96 -65.74
C ILE A 6 48.90 11.42 -64.32
N LYS A 7 47.90 11.57 -63.41
CA LYS A 7 47.86 10.84 -62.12
C LYS A 7 46.50 10.79 -61.43
N MET A 8 45.98 9.58 -61.27
CA MET A 8 44.97 9.18 -60.28
C MET A 8 45.51 9.39 -58.86
N ILE A 9 44.68 9.94 -57.96
CA ILE A 9 44.80 9.75 -56.51
C ILE A 9 43.41 9.46 -55.95
N THR A 10 43.22 8.22 -55.51
CA THR A 10 42.15 7.74 -54.62
C THR A 10 42.44 8.12 -53.17
N LEU A 11 41.44 8.56 -52.40
CA LEU A 11 41.36 8.53 -50.92
C LEU A 11 39.96 9.08 -50.56
N SER A 12 39.19 8.67 -49.56
CA SER A 12 39.16 7.59 -48.59
C SER A 12 37.79 7.71 -47.88
N LYS A 13 37.25 6.59 -47.39
CA LYS A 13 35.96 6.47 -46.70
C LYS A 13 35.95 7.30 -45.41
N VAL A 14 34.99 8.20 -45.25
CA VAL A 14 34.69 8.87 -43.97
C VAL A 14 33.65 8.02 -43.22
N PRO A 15 33.89 7.59 -41.97
CA PRO A 15 32.88 6.93 -41.16
C PRO A 15 31.95 7.98 -40.55
N ALA A 16 30.64 7.79 -40.72
CA ALA A 16 29.61 8.59 -40.09
C ALA A 16 29.62 8.35 -38.58
N LEU A 17 30.05 9.37 -37.83
CA LEU A 17 30.01 9.41 -36.37
C LEU A 17 28.56 9.67 -35.93
N LEU A 18 27.86 8.62 -35.50
CA LEU A 18 26.53 8.72 -34.91
C LEU A 18 26.67 9.19 -33.46
N LEU A 19 26.46 10.49 -33.22
CA LEU A 19 26.37 11.07 -31.88
C LEU A 19 25.12 10.53 -31.16
N MET A 20 25.31 9.56 -30.29
CA MET A 20 24.30 9.04 -29.39
C MET A 20 24.14 10.03 -28.22
N SER A 21 23.20 10.97 -28.32
CA SER A 21 22.86 11.87 -27.21
C SER A 21 22.09 11.07 -26.14
N THR A 22 22.78 10.74 -25.05
CA THR A 22 22.15 10.26 -23.81
C THR A 22 21.36 11.41 -23.20
N VAL A 23 20.04 11.41 -23.43
CA VAL A 23 19.12 12.24 -22.65
C VAL A 23 19.02 11.60 -21.27
N PHE A 24 19.86 12.04 -20.34
CA PHE A 24 19.56 11.88 -18.92
C PHE A 24 18.37 12.81 -18.63
N ALA A 25 17.17 12.24 -18.65
CA ALA A 25 16.01 12.91 -18.07
C ALA A 25 16.26 12.99 -16.56
N THR A 26 16.72 14.14 -16.07
CA THR A 26 16.57 14.52 -14.66
C THR A 26 15.08 14.68 -14.41
N GLY A 27 14.39 13.59 -14.09
CA GLY A 27 13.00 13.64 -13.65
C GLY A 27 12.96 14.45 -12.36
N THR A 28 12.29 15.60 -12.38
CA THR A 28 11.76 16.19 -11.15
C THR A 28 10.87 15.14 -10.53
N ALA A 29 11.18 14.66 -9.32
CA ALA A 29 10.28 13.76 -8.58
C ALA A 29 8.95 14.50 -8.39
N GLN A 30 7.94 14.15 -9.20
CA GLN A 30 6.58 14.60 -8.98
C GLN A 30 6.07 13.85 -7.76
N ALA A 31 5.45 14.57 -6.82
CA ALA A 31 4.82 13.97 -5.67
C ALA A 31 3.61 13.17 -6.15
N ASP A 32 3.50 11.92 -5.70
CA ASP A 32 2.38 11.07 -6.01
C ASP A 32 1.34 11.10 -4.87
N VAL A 33 0.11 10.72 -5.21
CA VAL A 33 -0.99 10.68 -4.23
C VAL A 33 -0.97 9.33 -3.52
N LEU A 34 -0.78 9.36 -2.21
CA LEU A 34 -0.96 8.19 -1.36
C LEU A 34 -2.45 7.97 -1.12
N ASP A 35 -3.02 6.94 -1.75
CA ASP A 35 -4.40 6.50 -1.53
C ASP A 35 -4.45 5.04 -1.09
N LEU A 36 -4.33 4.81 0.22
CA LEU A 36 -4.37 3.47 0.79
C LEU A 36 -5.73 2.79 0.57
N SER A 37 -6.83 3.53 0.73
CA SER A 37 -8.16 2.96 0.59
C SER A 37 -8.44 2.57 -0.86
N GLY A 38 -8.13 3.44 -1.84
CA GLY A 38 -8.22 3.11 -3.26
C GLY A 38 -7.34 1.92 -3.66
N LEU A 39 -6.12 1.83 -3.12
CA LEU A 39 -5.18 0.75 -3.40
C LEU A 39 -5.74 -0.65 -3.06
N VAL A 40 -6.52 -0.75 -1.98
CA VAL A 40 -7.17 -2.01 -1.57
C VAL A 40 -8.67 -2.03 -1.87
N GLY A 41 -9.11 -1.26 -2.85
CA GLY A 41 -10.49 -1.24 -3.33
C GLY A 41 -11.50 -0.87 -2.24
N ASN A 42 -11.16 0.06 -1.36
CA ASN A 42 -11.96 0.52 -0.22
C ASN A 42 -12.30 -0.58 0.82
N ALA A 43 -11.56 -1.69 0.82
CA ALA A 43 -11.66 -2.65 1.92
C ALA A 43 -11.26 -1.98 3.24
N ASN A 44 -12.03 -2.23 4.30
CA ASN A 44 -11.68 -1.79 5.65
C ASN A 44 -10.52 -2.64 6.19
N LEU A 45 -10.47 -3.93 5.83
CA LEU A 45 -9.36 -4.84 6.10
C LEU A 45 -8.98 -5.58 4.81
N TYR A 46 -7.71 -5.46 4.43
CA TYR A 46 -7.09 -6.25 3.36
C TYR A 46 -5.97 -7.11 3.93
N SER A 47 -5.95 -8.40 3.62
CA SER A 47 -4.86 -9.32 3.99
C SER A 47 -4.18 -9.91 2.77
N LEU A 48 -2.85 -9.91 2.76
CA LEU A 48 -2.05 -10.55 1.72
C LEU A 48 -2.13 -12.08 1.81
N HIS A 49 -2.51 -12.62 2.95
CA HIS A 49 -2.73 -14.05 3.15
C HIS A 49 -4.10 -14.26 3.80
N ASN A 50 -4.16 -14.64 5.08
CA ASN A 50 -5.42 -15.09 5.68
C ASN A 50 -6.03 -14.03 6.59
N ILE A 51 -7.34 -14.13 6.77
CA ILE A 51 -8.09 -13.39 7.80
C ILE A 51 -8.81 -14.39 8.68
N VAL A 52 -8.55 -14.31 9.98
CA VAL A 52 -9.32 -14.96 11.05
C VAL A 52 -9.86 -13.88 11.97
N VAL A 53 -11.17 -13.68 11.95
CA VAL A 53 -11.87 -12.70 12.79
C VAL A 53 -12.47 -13.43 13.99
N GLY A 54 -12.03 -13.06 15.20
CA GLY A 54 -12.72 -13.47 16.43
C GLY A 54 -13.65 -12.38 16.98
N ASN A 55 -14.17 -12.58 18.19
CA ASN A 55 -15.34 -11.95 18.88
C ASN A 55 -15.55 -10.40 18.87
N ASN A 56 -15.21 -9.63 17.84
CA ASN A 56 -15.52 -8.19 17.70
C ASN A 56 -15.96 -7.70 16.29
N SER A 57 -16.56 -6.51 16.22
CA SER A 57 -17.24 -5.98 15.02
C SER A 57 -16.29 -5.43 13.95
N ILE A 58 -16.66 -5.58 12.67
CA ILE A 58 -15.98 -4.95 11.52
C ILE A 58 -16.95 -4.04 10.77
N GLY A 59 -16.67 -2.74 10.76
CA GLY A 59 -17.57 -1.72 10.20
C GLY A 59 -17.66 -1.68 8.68
N GLY A 60 -16.69 -2.23 7.95
CA GLY A 60 -16.64 -2.23 6.49
C GLY A 60 -16.33 -3.60 5.88
N GLY A 61 -16.25 -3.65 4.55
CA GLY A 61 -15.93 -4.88 3.81
C GLY A 61 -14.49 -5.34 4.01
N ILE A 62 -14.25 -6.64 3.88
CA ILE A 62 -12.93 -7.27 4.04
C ILE A 62 -12.53 -8.05 2.80
N ALA A 63 -11.23 -8.12 2.53
CA ALA A 63 -10.67 -8.88 1.42
C ALA A 63 -9.37 -9.57 1.83
N ALA A 64 -9.15 -10.81 1.37
CA ALA A 64 -7.94 -11.56 1.64
C ALA A 64 -7.53 -12.35 0.41
N ALA A 65 -6.25 -12.34 0.04
CA ALA A 65 -5.78 -13.20 -1.05
C ALA A 65 -5.84 -14.69 -0.71
N GLY A 66 -5.78 -15.02 0.58
CA GLY A 66 -5.90 -16.37 1.12
C GLY A 66 -7.31 -16.71 1.60
N ASN A 67 -7.38 -17.40 2.74
CA ASN A 67 -8.64 -17.83 3.33
C ASN A 67 -9.21 -16.77 4.25
N ILE A 68 -10.55 -16.73 4.35
CA ILE A 68 -11.26 -15.92 5.32
C ILE A 68 -12.09 -16.84 6.21
N SER A 69 -11.92 -16.70 7.53
CA SER A 69 -12.73 -17.37 8.54
C SER A 69 -13.32 -16.33 9.48
N VAL A 70 -14.64 -16.26 9.54
CA VAL A 70 -15.38 -15.33 10.38
C VAL A 70 -16.43 -16.10 11.15
N SER A 71 -16.49 -15.94 12.47
CA SER A 71 -17.51 -16.55 13.31
C SER A 71 -18.05 -15.55 14.32
N SER A 72 -19.35 -15.52 14.57
CA SER A 72 -19.98 -14.63 15.59
C SER A 72 -19.96 -13.13 15.26
N HIS A 73 -19.82 -12.73 13.98
CA HIS A 73 -19.64 -11.32 13.59
C HIS A 73 -20.51 -10.81 12.46
N SER A 74 -20.79 -9.50 12.57
CA SER A 74 -21.28 -8.70 11.46
C SER A 74 -20.12 -8.12 10.67
N VAL A 75 -20.17 -8.24 9.34
CA VAL A 75 -19.21 -7.62 8.42
C VAL A 75 -19.95 -6.57 7.60
N GLY A 76 -19.43 -5.34 7.63
CA GLY A 76 -19.92 -4.23 6.81
C GLY A 76 -19.72 -4.47 5.30
N THR A 77 -19.97 -3.46 4.49
CA THR A 77 -19.79 -3.51 3.02
C THR A 77 -18.79 -2.45 2.57
N GLY A 78 -18.52 -2.36 1.26
CA GLY A 78 -17.69 -1.33 0.64
C GLY A 78 -16.40 -1.85 0.00
N ALA A 79 -16.04 -3.12 0.21
CA ALA A 79 -14.87 -3.69 -0.45
C ALA A 79 -15.18 -3.92 -1.94
N TYR A 80 -14.31 -3.42 -2.81
CA TYR A 80 -14.34 -3.49 -4.27
C TYR A 80 -15.76 -3.32 -4.86
N GLY A 81 -16.46 -2.30 -4.38
CA GLY A 81 -17.87 -2.06 -4.66
C GLY A 81 -18.73 -2.43 -3.45
N ASN A 82 -19.62 -3.42 -3.61
CA ASN A 82 -20.63 -3.75 -2.60
C ASN A 82 -20.32 -5.07 -1.86
N TYR A 83 -19.07 -5.53 -1.86
CA TYR A 83 -18.70 -6.76 -1.16
C TYR A 83 -18.52 -6.50 0.33
N SER A 84 -19.08 -7.41 1.13
CA SER A 84 -18.69 -7.58 2.52
C SER A 84 -17.43 -8.43 2.64
N VAL A 85 -17.30 -9.46 1.82
CA VAL A 85 -16.19 -10.41 1.92
C VAL A 85 -15.68 -10.78 0.54
N ILE A 86 -14.36 -10.75 0.36
CA ILE A 86 -13.70 -11.29 -0.84
C ILE A 86 -12.55 -12.19 -0.39
N ALA A 87 -12.73 -13.51 -0.46
CA ALA A 87 -11.68 -14.49 -0.21
C ALA A 87 -11.09 -14.97 -1.54
N GLY A 88 -9.77 -14.88 -1.69
CA GLY A 88 -9.07 -15.46 -2.84
C GLY A 88 -9.13 -16.98 -2.84
N ASN A 89 -9.20 -17.61 -1.66
CA ASN A 89 -9.37 -19.05 -1.47
C ASN A 89 -10.70 -19.35 -0.77
N ASN A 90 -10.67 -20.09 0.34
CA ASN A 90 -11.86 -20.55 1.03
C ASN A 90 -12.45 -19.45 1.93
N PHE A 91 -13.77 -19.39 1.98
CA PHE A 91 -14.52 -18.55 2.88
C PHE A 91 -15.33 -19.42 3.85
N ASN A 92 -15.07 -19.32 5.14
CA ASN A 92 -15.82 -20.00 6.19
C ASN A 92 -16.54 -18.96 7.04
N TYR A 93 -17.85 -19.11 7.18
CA TYR A 93 -18.68 -18.17 7.91
C TYR A 93 -19.72 -18.86 8.80
N SER A 94 -19.88 -18.36 10.02
CA SER A 94 -20.88 -18.87 10.96
C SER A 94 -21.37 -17.78 11.92
N ASN A 95 -22.63 -17.83 12.34
CA ASN A 95 -23.22 -16.98 13.38
C ASN A 95 -22.98 -15.46 13.14
N GLY A 96 -23.80 -14.75 12.36
CA GLY A 96 -23.56 -13.32 12.13
C GLY A 96 -24.47 -12.63 11.12
N SER A 97 -24.05 -11.50 10.55
CA SER A 97 -24.66 -10.90 9.35
C SER A 97 -23.64 -10.31 8.38
N LEU A 98 -23.88 -10.46 7.07
CA LEU A 98 -23.14 -9.74 6.04
C LEU A 98 -24.02 -8.60 5.52
N ALA A 99 -23.48 -7.37 5.46
CA ALA A 99 -24.20 -6.21 4.95
C ALA A 99 -24.29 -6.18 3.41
N GLY A 100 -23.45 -6.94 2.72
CA GLY A 100 -23.33 -7.01 1.26
C GLY A 100 -22.95 -8.40 0.77
N GLY A 101 -22.61 -8.49 -0.52
CA GLY A 101 -22.27 -9.75 -1.18
C GLY A 101 -20.95 -10.36 -0.71
N TYR A 102 -20.72 -11.64 -1.02
CA TYR A 102 -19.44 -12.30 -0.79
C TYR A 102 -18.91 -12.96 -2.06
N TYR A 103 -17.59 -13.08 -2.16
CA TYR A 103 -16.90 -13.87 -3.16
C TYR A 103 -15.88 -14.80 -2.50
N ALA A 104 -15.78 -16.03 -3.00
CA ALA A 104 -14.75 -16.99 -2.64
C ALA A 104 -14.18 -17.60 -3.93
N GLY A 105 -12.87 -17.50 -4.13
CA GLY A 105 -12.21 -18.17 -5.26
C GLY A 105 -12.11 -19.69 -5.08
N GLY A 106 -12.20 -20.17 -3.83
CA GLY A 106 -12.30 -21.57 -3.47
C GLY A 106 -13.71 -21.97 -3.02
N THR A 107 -13.80 -22.67 -1.89
CA THR A 107 -15.08 -23.11 -1.31
C THR A 107 -15.66 -22.06 -0.36
N ALA A 108 -16.96 -21.79 -0.46
CA ALA A 108 -17.70 -21.02 0.52
C ALA A 108 -18.52 -21.95 1.43
N THR A 109 -18.19 -22.00 2.71
CA THR A 109 -18.91 -22.77 3.74
C THR A 109 -19.63 -21.79 4.66
N ILE A 110 -20.96 -21.80 4.62
CA ILE A 110 -21.80 -20.89 5.38
C ILE A 110 -22.68 -21.72 6.31
N SER A 111 -22.38 -21.69 7.61
CA SER A 111 -23.05 -22.46 8.66
C SER A 111 -24.19 -21.65 9.32
N SER A 112 -25.17 -22.33 9.91
CA SER A 112 -26.46 -21.81 10.43
C SER A 112 -26.41 -20.55 11.33
N ASN A 113 -27.58 -19.92 11.53
CA ASN A 113 -27.83 -18.71 12.34
C ASN A 113 -27.19 -17.43 11.80
N ILE A 114 -27.43 -17.14 10.53
CA ILE A 114 -26.96 -15.90 9.90
C ILE A 114 -28.16 -15.07 9.47
N ASN A 115 -28.21 -13.82 9.90
CA ASN A 115 -29.04 -12.81 9.28
C ASN A 115 -28.37 -12.40 7.96
N LEU A 116 -28.50 -13.25 6.95
CA LEU A 116 -28.20 -12.89 5.57
C LEU A 116 -29.46 -12.23 5.01
N PRO A 117 -29.44 -10.96 4.61
CA PRO A 117 -30.45 -10.46 3.69
C PRO A 117 -30.22 -11.12 2.31
N ASN A 118 -30.44 -12.44 2.18
CA ASN A 118 -30.28 -13.24 0.96
C ASN A 118 -29.12 -12.76 0.04
N THR A 119 -27.93 -12.49 0.57
CA THR A 119 -26.82 -11.97 -0.23
C THR A 119 -26.16 -13.13 -0.96
N PRO A 120 -26.33 -13.25 -2.30
CA PRO A 120 -25.79 -14.37 -3.04
C PRO A 120 -24.26 -14.28 -3.16
N ALA A 121 -23.65 -15.40 -3.53
CA ALA A 121 -22.32 -15.36 -4.11
C ALA A 121 -22.30 -14.34 -5.24
N SER A 122 -21.39 -13.38 -5.14
CA SER A 122 -21.21 -12.30 -6.09
C SER A 122 -20.24 -12.74 -7.19
N ALA A 123 -20.28 -12.05 -8.32
CA ALA A 123 -19.33 -12.29 -9.41
C ALA A 123 -17.87 -12.12 -8.93
N ALA A 124 -16.91 -12.62 -9.69
CA ALA A 124 -15.51 -12.33 -9.39
C ALA A 124 -15.27 -10.80 -9.46
N PRO A 125 -14.66 -10.18 -8.45
CA PRO A 125 -14.33 -8.77 -8.49
C PRO A 125 -13.26 -8.49 -9.56
N ALA A 126 -13.31 -7.32 -10.18
CA ALA A 126 -12.33 -6.88 -11.19
C ALA A 126 -11.01 -6.43 -10.52
N MET A 127 -10.34 -7.35 -9.82
CA MET A 127 -9.09 -7.10 -9.11
C MET A 127 -8.14 -8.32 -9.21
N SER A 128 -6.85 -8.07 -9.00
CA SER A 128 -5.84 -9.12 -8.89
C SER A 128 -5.21 -9.06 -7.50
N PHE A 129 -5.42 -10.09 -6.69
CA PHE A 129 -4.78 -10.19 -5.37
C PHE A 129 -3.25 -10.17 -5.47
N ALA A 130 -2.67 -10.77 -6.51
CA ALA A 130 -1.22 -10.77 -6.71
C ALA A 130 -0.70 -9.35 -6.97
N SER A 131 -1.34 -8.61 -7.88
CA SER A 131 -0.93 -7.25 -8.23
C SER A 131 -1.17 -6.27 -7.08
N THR A 132 -2.35 -6.32 -6.45
CA THR A 132 -2.66 -5.48 -5.28
C THR A 132 -1.69 -5.74 -4.13
N SER A 133 -1.38 -7.01 -3.82
CA SER A 133 -0.44 -7.35 -2.74
C SER A 133 0.98 -6.87 -3.02
N SER A 134 1.46 -7.02 -4.27
CA SER A 134 2.76 -6.47 -4.71
C SER A 134 2.80 -4.95 -4.52
N GLU A 135 1.75 -4.25 -4.96
CA GLU A 135 1.70 -2.79 -4.91
C GLU A 135 1.62 -2.26 -3.47
N VAL A 136 0.89 -2.93 -2.60
CA VAL A 136 0.86 -2.61 -1.16
C VAL A 136 2.24 -2.73 -0.53
N VAL A 137 2.99 -3.80 -0.81
CA VAL A 137 4.35 -3.99 -0.26
C VAL A 137 5.29 -2.90 -0.77
N LYS A 138 5.20 -2.56 -2.06
CA LYS A 138 5.98 -1.47 -2.68
C LYS A 138 5.64 -0.12 -2.10
N THR A 139 4.36 0.18 -1.95
CA THR A 139 3.86 1.41 -1.35
C THR A 139 4.39 1.55 0.08
N SER A 140 4.28 0.49 0.90
CA SER A 140 4.83 0.47 2.27
C SER A 140 6.34 0.75 2.29
N SER A 141 7.09 0.14 1.37
CA SER A 141 8.54 0.34 1.25
C SER A 141 8.90 1.75 0.80
N ALA A 142 8.19 2.29 -0.19
CA ALA A 142 8.42 3.64 -0.74
C ALA A 142 8.13 4.73 0.30
N ILE A 143 7.02 4.61 1.03
CA ILE A 143 6.69 5.52 2.15
C ILE A 143 7.71 5.35 3.28
N GLY A 144 8.15 4.13 3.55
CA GLY A 144 9.17 3.80 4.56
C GLY A 144 10.53 4.44 4.28
N ALA A 145 10.86 4.69 3.01
CA ALA A 145 12.10 5.35 2.60
C ALA A 145 12.06 6.88 2.74
N LEU A 146 10.90 7.48 3.04
CA LEU A 146 10.77 8.93 3.19
C LEU A 146 11.55 9.43 4.40
N ALA A 147 12.23 10.56 4.21
CA ALA A 147 12.85 11.28 5.31
C ALA A 147 11.77 11.85 6.25
N ALA A 148 12.03 11.79 7.56
CA ALA A 148 11.15 12.42 8.54
C ALA A 148 11.08 13.92 8.29
N THR A 149 9.87 14.46 8.22
CA THR A 149 9.60 15.89 8.12
C THR A 149 9.10 16.46 9.44
N GLY A 150 8.54 15.63 10.32
CA GLY A 150 8.15 15.97 11.67
C GLY A 150 9.18 15.49 12.70
N ASN A 151 9.12 16.08 13.89
CA ASN A 151 9.92 15.70 15.05
C ASN A 151 9.06 15.06 16.13
N ALA A 152 9.42 13.84 16.55
CA ALA A 152 8.87 13.19 17.74
C ALA A 152 9.87 13.33 18.90
N ARG A 153 9.65 14.31 19.78
CA ARG A 153 10.57 14.61 20.89
C ARG A 153 10.15 13.88 22.16
N ILE A 154 11.04 13.04 22.70
CA ILE A 154 10.90 12.48 24.04
C ILE A 154 11.20 13.60 25.06
N LEU A 155 10.22 13.91 25.92
CA LEU A 155 10.37 15.00 26.89
C LEU A 155 11.27 14.63 28.07
N ASN A 156 11.21 13.37 28.51
CA ASN A 156 12.08 12.86 29.57
C ASN A 156 12.79 11.59 29.08
N PRO A 157 14.10 11.64 28.77
CA PRO A 157 14.84 10.48 28.29
C PRO A 157 14.97 9.37 29.35
N TYR A 158 14.76 9.69 30.63
CA TYR A 158 14.79 8.74 31.74
C TYR A 158 13.39 8.19 32.10
N ALA A 159 12.34 8.76 31.52
CA ALA A 159 10.97 8.26 31.59
C ALA A 159 10.26 8.57 30.26
N PRO A 160 10.54 7.80 29.18
CA PRO A 160 10.16 8.12 27.79
C PRO A 160 8.66 7.98 27.50
N GLN A 161 7.83 8.14 28.52
CA GLN A 161 6.38 7.99 28.48
C GLN A 161 5.66 9.20 27.88
N GLN A 162 6.37 10.30 27.64
CA GLN A 162 5.81 11.52 27.06
C GLN A 162 6.55 11.90 25.78
N VAL A 163 5.82 11.89 24.66
CA VAL A 163 6.34 12.25 23.35
C VAL A 163 5.51 13.39 22.78
N THR A 164 6.19 14.44 22.32
CA THR A 164 5.55 15.58 21.63
C THR A 164 5.87 15.53 20.15
N LEU A 165 4.82 15.49 19.33
CA LEU A 165 4.90 15.68 17.88
C LEU A 165 4.96 17.18 17.57
N SER A 166 5.86 17.55 16.67
CA SER A 166 6.06 18.93 16.22
C SER A 166 6.55 18.94 14.78
N SER A 167 6.37 20.06 14.08
CA SER A 167 6.89 20.19 12.72
C SER A 167 8.43 20.24 12.70
N GLY A 168 9.00 19.79 11.60
CA GLY A 168 10.44 19.82 11.39
C GLY A 168 11.00 21.18 11.03
N ALA A 169 12.28 21.15 10.64
CA ALA A 169 12.90 22.29 9.99
C ALA A 169 12.15 22.62 8.69
N GLY A 170 11.87 23.90 8.46
CA GLY A 170 11.09 24.36 7.31
C GLY A 170 9.60 24.60 7.58
N GLY A 171 9.16 24.46 8.84
CA GLY A 171 7.79 24.78 9.25
C GLY A 171 6.78 23.66 8.97
N ALA A 172 5.51 23.93 9.27
CA ALA A 172 4.44 22.95 9.14
C ALA A 172 4.18 22.56 7.69
N LYS A 173 3.96 21.26 7.47
CA LYS A 173 3.60 20.68 6.17
C LYS A 173 2.20 20.09 6.21
N SER A 174 1.56 19.97 5.04
CA SER A 174 0.24 19.34 4.90
C SER A 174 0.27 17.87 5.37
N VAL A 175 1.34 17.16 5.01
CA VAL A 175 1.66 15.82 5.48
C VAL A 175 2.96 15.87 6.27
N GLU A 176 2.95 15.35 7.50
CA GLU A 176 4.15 15.20 8.31
C GLU A 176 4.52 13.73 8.47
N VAL A 177 5.77 13.40 8.14
CA VAL A 177 6.34 12.05 8.25
C VAL A 177 7.21 11.94 9.50
N PHE A 178 6.99 10.89 10.29
CA PHE A 178 7.77 10.57 11.49
C PHE A 178 8.34 9.17 11.34
N ASN A 179 9.64 9.02 11.59
CA ASN A 179 10.30 7.71 11.58
C ASN A 179 10.64 7.33 13.02
N MET A 180 10.07 6.22 13.51
CA MET A 180 10.18 5.77 14.91
C MET A 180 10.30 4.26 14.98
N THR A 181 10.87 3.73 16.06
CA THR A 181 10.83 2.28 16.31
C THR A 181 9.53 1.89 17.01
N ALA A 182 9.10 0.65 16.82
CA ALA A 182 7.95 0.08 17.51
C ALA A 182 8.12 0.09 19.04
N SER A 183 9.36 -0.06 19.53
CA SER A 183 9.69 0.02 20.95
C SER A 183 9.59 1.44 21.52
N GLN A 184 9.94 2.47 20.75
CA GLN A 184 9.72 3.86 21.13
C GLN A 184 8.22 4.11 21.30
N PHE A 185 7.40 3.69 20.34
CA PHE A 185 5.94 3.79 20.42
C PHE A 185 5.35 3.04 21.63
N ALA A 186 5.81 1.82 21.88
CA ALA A 186 5.32 1.02 23.00
C ALA A 186 5.60 1.65 24.38
N SER A 187 6.60 2.54 24.46
CA SER A 187 6.95 3.23 25.70
C SER A 187 6.10 4.48 25.98
N ILE A 188 5.29 4.94 25.01
CA ILE A 188 4.51 6.17 25.11
C ILE A 188 3.22 5.91 25.89
N ASN A 189 3.04 6.65 26.99
CA ASN A 189 1.75 6.69 27.71
C ASN A 189 0.95 7.95 27.35
N ASN A 190 1.65 9.04 27.02
CA ASN A 190 1.05 10.33 26.70
C ASN A 190 1.66 10.89 25.41
N LEU A 191 0.90 10.80 24.32
CA LEU A 191 1.24 11.40 23.05
C LEU A 191 0.64 12.82 22.97
N GLN A 192 1.49 13.80 22.71
CA GLN A 192 1.12 15.21 22.57
C GLN A 192 1.46 15.72 21.16
N SER A 193 0.84 16.81 20.76
CA SER A 193 1.11 17.46 19.48
C SER A 193 1.13 18.98 19.63
N THR A 194 2.07 19.60 18.94
CA THR A 194 2.18 21.06 18.74
C THR A 194 2.09 21.42 17.26
N LEU A 195 1.65 20.46 16.43
CA LEU A 195 1.47 20.66 15.00
C LEU A 195 0.38 21.71 14.74
N ASP A 196 0.59 22.52 13.70
CA ASP A 196 -0.41 23.48 13.25
C ASP A 196 -1.53 22.73 12.51
N SER A 197 -2.66 22.53 13.19
CA SER A 197 -3.81 21.81 12.62
C SER A 197 -4.50 22.56 11.48
N SER A 198 -4.19 23.84 11.25
CA SER A 198 -4.68 24.58 10.07
C SER A 198 -3.94 24.15 8.80
N ILE A 199 -2.66 23.77 8.93
CA ILE A 199 -1.78 23.35 7.84
C ILE A 199 -1.70 21.81 7.77
N THR A 200 -1.28 21.15 8.85
CA THR A 200 -1.05 19.71 8.89
C THR A 200 -2.37 18.95 9.00
N LYS A 201 -2.65 18.12 7.99
CA LYS A 201 -3.87 17.30 7.89
C LYS A 201 -3.59 15.81 8.02
N SER A 202 -2.45 15.35 7.51
CA SER A 202 -2.09 13.93 7.51
C SER A 202 -0.79 13.67 8.26
N LEU A 203 -0.75 12.57 9.00
CA LEU A 203 0.43 12.12 9.74
C LEU A 203 0.80 10.71 9.26
N ILE A 204 2.05 10.52 8.90
CA ILE A 204 2.58 9.21 8.52
C ILE A 204 3.63 8.83 9.56
N PHE A 205 3.43 7.70 10.22
CA PHE A 205 4.40 7.10 11.12
C PHE A 205 5.00 5.88 10.43
N ASN A 206 6.25 6.01 9.98
CA ASN A 206 7.05 4.85 9.58
C ASN A 206 7.61 4.21 10.84
N VAL A 207 7.17 2.98 11.10
CA VAL A 207 7.49 2.22 12.30
C VAL A 207 8.36 1.04 11.94
N SER A 208 9.55 0.98 12.53
CA SER A 208 10.46 -0.16 12.38
C SER A 208 10.43 -1.12 13.56
N GLY A 209 10.56 -2.41 13.26
CA GLY A 209 10.55 -3.52 14.21
C GLY A 209 9.15 -4.01 14.58
N ASN A 210 9.13 -5.16 15.25
CA ASN A 210 7.90 -5.78 15.73
C ASN A 210 7.25 -4.97 16.84
N ALA A 211 5.92 -4.85 16.77
CA ALA A 211 5.15 -4.04 17.69
C ALA A 211 4.37 -4.89 18.69
N SER A 212 4.35 -4.41 19.94
CA SER A 212 3.46 -4.87 21.00
C SER A 212 2.98 -3.63 21.73
N TRP A 213 1.83 -3.10 21.32
CA TRP A 213 1.29 -1.85 21.84
C TRP A 213 0.03 -2.12 22.67
N GLY A 214 -0.03 -1.47 23.82
CA GLY A 214 -1.18 -1.53 24.71
C GLY A 214 -1.19 -0.35 25.66
N ASN A 215 -2.36 -0.02 26.22
CA ASN A 215 -2.52 1.00 27.25
C ASN A 215 -1.98 2.41 26.90
N MET A 216 -1.87 2.76 25.60
CA MET A 216 -1.43 4.07 25.14
C MET A 216 -2.64 4.96 24.76
N GLY A 217 -2.66 6.19 25.25
CA GLY A 217 -3.63 7.21 24.84
C GLY A 217 -3.24 7.87 23.51
N MET A 218 -4.03 7.66 22.45
CA MET A 218 -3.78 8.21 21.10
C MET A 218 -4.70 9.39 20.73
N GLY A 219 -5.46 9.93 21.69
CA GLY A 219 -6.52 10.91 21.43
C GLY A 219 -6.09 12.15 20.64
N VAL A 220 -4.82 12.58 20.78
CA VAL A 220 -4.26 13.70 20.02
C VAL A 220 -4.29 13.48 18.49
N LEU A 221 -4.33 12.23 18.04
CA LEU A 221 -4.36 11.86 16.64
C LEU A 221 -5.76 11.94 16.01
N GLY A 222 -6.81 12.08 16.81
CA GLY A 222 -8.20 11.99 16.34
C GLY A 222 -8.58 13.02 15.26
N GLY A 223 -7.93 14.18 15.26
CA GLY A 223 -8.14 15.26 14.29
C GLY A 223 -7.36 15.10 12.98
N TYR A 224 -6.51 14.09 12.86
CA TYR A 224 -5.64 13.91 11.69
C TYR A 224 -6.07 12.69 10.85
N ASN A 225 -5.64 12.68 9.60
CA ASN A 225 -5.63 11.51 8.74
C ASN A 225 -4.31 10.74 8.95
N VAL A 226 -4.35 9.68 9.76
CA VAL A 226 -3.13 9.01 10.24
C VAL A 226 -2.90 7.69 9.50
N LEU A 227 -1.65 7.44 9.14
CA LEU A 227 -1.15 6.16 8.66
C LEU A 227 0.01 5.66 9.55
N PHE A 228 -0.12 4.46 10.07
CA PHE A 228 0.98 3.69 10.66
C PHE A 228 1.50 2.69 9.64
N ASN A 229 2.67 2.98 9.06
CA ASN A 229 3.34 2.13 8.10
C ASN A 229 4.43 1.31 8.81
N PHE A 230 4.20 0.01 8.96
CA PHE A 230 5.17 -0.92 9.54
C PHE A 230 6.07 -1.47 8.44
N THR A 231 7.30 -0.98 8.38
CA THR A 231 8.19 -1.15 7.23
C THR A 231 8.82 -2.54 7.13
N ASP A 232 9.11 -3.16 8.28
CA ASP A 232 9.89 -4.40 8.41
C ASP A 232 9.34 -5.33 9.50
N ALA A 233 8.18 -5.00 10.07
CA ALA A 233 7.56 -5.84 11.09
C ALA A 233 7.07 -7.16 10.50
N THR A 234 7.32 -8.24 11.23
CA THR A 234 6.75 -9.57 10.99
C THR A 234 5.61 -9.89 11.96
N SER A 235 5.53 -9.15 13.08
CA SER A 235 4.48 -9.27 14.08
C SER A 235 4.08 -7.90 14.62
N VAL A 236 2.78 -7.63 14.63
CA VAL A 236 2.16 -6.44 15.19
C VAL A 236 1.05 -6.89 16.13
N ASN A 237 1.22 -6.65 17.43
CA ASN A 237 0.24 -6.98 18.45
C ASN A 237 -0.36 -5.70 19.03
N PHE A 238 -1.68 -5.57 18.92
CA PHE A 238 -2.43 -4.50 19.58
C PHE A 238 -3.33 -5.10 20.66
N ASN A 239 -3.05 -4.77 21.93
CA ASN A 239 -3.81 -5.31 23.06
C ASN A 239 -4.17 -4.20 24.06
N GLY A 240 -5.46 -4.02 24.37
CA GLY A 240 -5.85 -2.97 25.31
C GLY A 240 -5.69 -1.56 24.75
N ILE A 241 -5.84 -1.36 23.43
CA ILE A 241 -5.57 -0.08 22.76
C ILE A 241 -6.58 0.24 21.66
N GLN A 242 -6.92 1.53 21.54
CA GLN A 242 -7.65 2.08 20.40
C GLN A 242 -6.66 2.78 19.46
N VAL A 243 -6.28 2.11 18.38
CA VAL A 243 -5.47 2.70 17.32
C VAL A 243 -6.34 3.66 16.52
N LEU A 244 -5.94 4.93 16.48
CA LEU A 244 -6.62 5.99 15.74
C LEU A 244 -5.81 6.30 14.48
N GLY A 245 -6.16 5.64 13.38
CA GLY A 245 -5.43 5.72 12.13
C GLY A 245 -5.52 4.42 11.34
N SER A 246 -5.16 4.54 10.07
CA SER A 246 -4.99 3.39 9.19
C SER A 246 -3.66 2.70 9.47
N VAL A 247 -3.60 1.40 9.23
CA VAL A 247 -2.43 0.55 9.49
C VAL A 247 -2.03 -0.14 8.20
N LEU A 248 -0.76 -0.03 7.83
CA LEU A 248 -0.15 -0.69 6.68
C LEU A 248 1.00 -1.55 7.20
N ALA A 249 0.79 -2.86 7.31
CA ALA A 249 1.76 -3.83 7.80
C ALA A 249 1.76 -5.08 6.90
N PRO A 250 2.15 -4.95 5.61
CA PRO A 250 1.93 -5.99 4.61
C PRO A 250 2.73 -7.28 4.85
N ASN A 251 3.80 -7.21 5.64
CA ASN A 251 4.65 -8.36 5.95
C ASN A 251 4.40 -8.93 7.35
N ALA A 252 3.43 -8.38 8.09
CA ALA A 252 3.20 -8.72 9.49
C ALA A 252 1.94 -9.54 9.71
N LEU A 253 2.00 -10.45 10.67
CA LEU A 253 0.80 -10.92 11.36
C LEU A 253 0.31 -9.82 12.30
N ILE A 254 -0.88 -9.29 12.03
CA ILE A 254 -1.60 -8.44 12.98
C ILE A 254 -2.45 -9.31 13.90
N SER A 255 -2.20 -9.17 15.21
CA SER A 255 -2.87 -9.93 16.26
C SER A 255 -3.24 -9.07 17.46
N GLY A 256 -3.92 -9.69 18.43
CA GLY A 256 -4.29 -9.06 19.69
C GLY A 256 -5.79 -8.96 19.87
N GLY A 257 -6.23 -8.11 20.81
CA GLY A 257 -7.62 -8.06 21.26
C GLY A 257 -7.86 -7.00 22.32
N ASN A 258 -9.10 -6.87 22.79
CA ASN A 258 -9.51 -5.87 23.79
C ASN A 258 -9.15 -4.44 23.33
N GLY A 259 -9.72 -3.99 22.22
CA GLY A 259 -9.40 -2.70 21.63
C GLY A 259 -9.95 -2.60 20.22
N GLY A 260 -9.40 -1.67 19.44
CA GLY A 260 -9.80 -1.52 18.06
C GLY A 260 -8.85 -0.69 17.22
N ILE A 261 -9.11 -0.66 15.92
CA ILE A 261 -8.45 0.19 14.94
C ILE A 261 -9.54 0.97 14.23
N THR A 262 -9.42 2.29 14.16
CA THR A 262 -10.33 3.15 13.39
C THR A 262 -9.58 3.67 12.18
N GLY A 263 -9.71 2.96 11.06
CA GLY A 263 -8.84 3.12 9.90
C GLY A 263 -9.00 2.01 8.86
N THR A 264 -8.42 2.19 7.68
CA THR A 264 -8.15 1.07 6.76
C THR A 264 -6.97 0.26 7.29
N VAL A 265 -7.07 -1.07 7.26
CA VAL A 265 -6.02 -1.97 7.72
C VAL A 265 -5.55 -2.83 6.57
N VAL A 266 -4.24 -2.90 6.40
CA VAL A 266 -3.57 -3.83 5.50
C VAL A 266 -2.57 -4.67 6.29
N ALA A 267 -2.70 -5.98 6.21
CA ALA A 267 -1.91 -6.94 6.98
C ALA A 267 -1.30 -8.03 6.07
N GLY A 268 -0.20 -8.62 6.50
CA GLY A 268 0.27 -9.90 5.94
C GLY A 268 -0.71 -11.01 6.26
N ASP A 269 -0.99 -11.18 7.56
CA ASP A 269 -2.07 -12.03 8.07
C ASP A 269 -2.84 -11.27 9.15
N TRP A 270 -4.13 -11.57 9.28
CA TRP A 270 -4.96 -11.05 10.36
C TRP A 270 -5.45 -12.21 11.23
N ASN A 271 -5.10 -12.19 12.51
CA ASN A 271 -5.63 -13.13 13.51
C ASN A 271 -5.89 -12.38 14.81
N SER A 272 -7.06 -11.74 14.89
CA SER A 272 -7.35 -10.82 15.98
C SER A 272 -8.82 -10.74 16.32
N THR A 273 -9.07 -10.34 17.56
CA THR A 273 -10.37 -9.92 18.07
C THR A 273 -10.45 -8.40 18.22
N LEU A 274 -9.72 -7.60 17.45
CA LEU A 274 -9.85 -6.14 17.51
C LEU A 274 -11.15 -5.69 16.80
N THR A 275 -11.78 -4.63 17.32
CA THR A 275 -12.87 -3.95 16.60
C THR A 275 -12.30 -3.11 15.47
N LEU A 276 -12.85 -3.21 14.27
CA LEU A 276 -12.49 -2.35 13.15
C LEU A 276 -13.56 -1.29 12.90
N GLY A 277 -13.23 -0.05 13.23
CA GLY A 277 -14.02 1.12 12.88
C GLY A 277 -13.76 1.54 11.45
N ASN A 278 -14.84 1.82 10.70
CA ASN A 278 -14.75 2.23 9.30
C ASN A 278 -14.47 3.75 9.20
N LYS A 279 -13.19 4.12 9.14
CA LYS A 279 -12.72 5.47 8.80
C LYS A 279 -11.63 5.34 7.73
N ALA A 280 -12.03 5.36 6.46
CA ALA A 280 -11.12 5.23 5.33
C ALA A 280 -9.98 6.26 5.40
N PHE A 281 -8.79 5.87 4.92
CA PHE A 281 -7.67 6.79 4.77
C PHE A 281 -8.01 7.79 3.66
N VAL A 282 -7.83 9.07 3.92
CA VAL A 282 -8.07 10.11 2.91
C VAL A 282 -6.82 10.25 2.05
N ALA A 283 -7.00 10.13 0.72
CA ALA A 283 -5.90 10.31 -0.23
C ALA A 283 -5.13 11.61 0.04
N SER A 284 -3.80 11.51 0.12
CA SER A 284 -2.94 12.62 0.54
C SER A 284 -1.75 12.76 -0.41
N ASP A 285 -1.44 14.00 -0.80
CA ASP A 285 -0.22 14.33 -1.56
C ASP A 285 0.99 14.31 -0.61
N VAL A 286 1.89 13.35 -0.81
CA VAL A 286 3.04 13.13 0.07
C VAL A 286 4.31 13.54 -0.64
N ALA A 287 4.93 14.62 -0.17
CA ALA A 287 6.17 15.11 -0.75
C ALA A 287 7.28 14.04 -0.74
N GLY A 288 7.86 13.75 -1.91
CA GLY A 288 8.91 12.76 -2.07
C GLY A 288 8.41 11.31 -2.18
N PHE A 289 7.10 11.06 -2.01
CA PHE A 289 6.50 9.79 -2.35
C PHE A 289 6.35 9.70 -3.87
N VAL A 290 6.80 8.59 -4.42
CA VAL A 290 6.62 8.21 -5.82
C VAL A 290 6.00 6.82 -5.78
N SER A 291 4.77 6.66 -6.27
CA SER A 291 4.19 5.32 -6.33
C SER A 291 5.01 4.48 -7.31
N ALA A 292 5.16 3.20 -7.00
CA ALA A 292 5.73 2.28 -7.94
C ALA A 292 4.67 2.04 -9.03
N VAL A 293 4.63 2.90 -10.06
CA VAL A 293 3.74 2.72 -11.21
C VAL A 293 3.76 1.23 -11.63
N PRO A 294 2.60 0.55 -11.79
CA PRO A 294 2.51 -0.88 -12.09
C PRO A 294 3.36 -1.32 -13.30
N GLU A 295 4.57 -1.72 -12.92
CA GLU A 295 5.52 -2.73 -13.38
C GLU A 295 6.00 -2.82 -14.85
N PRO A 296 7.29 -3.21 -15.04
CA PRO A 296 7.97 -3.46 -16.31
C PRO A 296 7.27 -4.37 -17.30
N GLU A 297 6.23 -5.10 -16.90
CA GLU A 297 5.45 -5.96 -17.80
C GLU A 297 4.75 -5.15 -18.89
N THR A 298 4.25 -3.94 -18.59
CA THR A 298 3.70 -3.06 -19.63
C THR A 298 4.79 -2.62 -20.60
N TYR A 299 5.97 -2.30 -20.08
CA TYR A 299 7.13 -1.98 -20.91
C TYR A 299 7.66 -3.20 -21.66
N ALA A 300 7.62 -4.40 -21.09
CA ALA A 300 8.05 -5.64 -21.70
C ALA A 300 7.06 -6.10 -22.76
N MET A 301 5.76 -5.90 -22.56
CA MET A 301 4.68 -6.16 -23.52
C MET A 301 4.69 -5.11 -24.63
N LEU A 302 4.97 -3.85 -24.31
CA LEU A 302 5.21 -2.79 -25.30
C LEU A 302 6.48 -3.10 -26.12
N LEU A 303 7.59 -3.44 -25.47
CA LEU A 303 8.85 -3.79 -26.12
C LEU A 303 8.75 -5.10 -26.91
N ALA A 304 8.01 -6.09 -26.41
CA ALA A 304 7.71 -7.32 -27.14
C ALA A 304 6.82 -7.02 -28.35
N GLY A 305 5.81 -6.15 -28.19
CA GLY A 305 4.97 -5.65 -29.28
C GLY A 305 5.79 -4.92 -30.35
N LEU A 306 6.67 -4.01 -29.94
CA LEU A 306 7.59 -3.28 -30.83
C LEU A 306 8.59 -4.23 -31.49
N GLY A 307 9.10 -5.23 -30.77
CA GLY A 307 9.98 -6.27 -31.30
C GLY A 307 9.31 -7.13 -32.37
N LEU A 308 8.05 -7.51 -32.16
CA LEU A 308 7.22 -8.24 -33.13
C LEU A 308 6.97 -7.42 -34.40
N VAL A 309 6.63 -6.14 -34.25
CA VAL A 309 6.43 -5.22 -35.38
C VAL A 309 7.73 -5.02 -36.17
N GLY A 310 8.85 -4.82 -35.47
CA GLY A 310 10.18 -4.71 -36.10
C GLY A 310 10.59 -5.98 -36.86
N PHE A 311 10.35 -7.15 -36.27
CA PHE A 311 10.61 -8.44 -36.91
C PHE A 311 9.75 -8.68 -38.16
N ALA A 312 8.46 -8.37 -38.09
CA ALA A 312 7.55 -8.47 -39.23
C ALA A 312 7.94 -7.51 -40.37
N ALA A 313 8.34 -6.28 -40.04
CA ALA A 313 8.82 -5.29 -41.01
C ALA A 313 10.12 -5.75 -41.70
N ARG A 314 11.06 -6.37 -40.96
CA ARG A 314 12.30 -6.94 -41.51
C ARG A 314 12.01 -8.08 -42.49
N ARG A 315 11.06 -8.96 -42.17
CA ARG A 315 10.68 -10.08 -43.05
C ARG A 315 10.09 -9.60 -44.38
N ARG A 316 9.36 -8.49 -44.39
CA ARG A 316 8.81 -7.88 -45.61
C ARG A 316 9.91 -7.29 -46.50
N LYS A 317 10.90 -6.60 -45.92
CA LYS A 317 12.03 -6.06 -46.69
C LYS A 317 12.87 -7.16 -47.35
N ASN A 318 13.09 -8.29 -46.67
CA ASN A 318 13.85 -9.40 -47.24
C ASN A 318 13.11 -10.11 -48.40
N LYS A 319 11.77 -10.04 -48.45
CA LYS A 319 11.00 -10.54 -49.60
C LYS A 319 10.98 -9.57 -50.79
N ALA A 320 11.08 -8.26 -50.54
CA ALA A 320 11.14 -7.25 -51.59
C ALA A 320 12.54 -7.08 -52.22
N ALA A 321 13.60 -7.53 -51.55
CA ALA A 321 14.97 -7.53 -52.08
C ALA A 321 15.35 -8.84 -52.82
N ALA A 322 14.45 -9.84 -52.82
CA ALA A 322 14.60 -11.11 -53.51
C ALA A 322 13.67 -11.25 -54.73
N ALA A 323 13.00 -10.15 -55.11
CA ALA A 323 12.24 -9.98 -56.34
C ALA A 323 12.93 -8.89 -57.18
#